data_AF-A0A9X2F671-F1
#
_entry.id   AF-A0A9X2F671-F1
#
_cell.length_a   1.000
_cell.length_b   1.000
_cell.length_c   1.000
_cell.angle_alpha   90.00
_cell.angle_beta   90.00
_cell.angle_gamma   90.00
#
_symmetry.space_group_name_H-M   'P 1'
#
loop_
_entity.id
_entity.type
_entity.pdbx_description
1 polymer ?
#
loop_
_entity_poly.entity_id
_entity_poly.type
_entity_poly.pdbx_seq_one_letter_code
_entity_poly.pdbx_strand_id
1 'polypeptide(L)'
;MEHDYYLSNASPETPLKEFARVAKAAHRIEECFQRSKSEAGLADYEVRNWKGWHHHQTLSLVATWFIVCEARRGKKMDPGHYHPSNPRGNRHDSPRRMRLPPTGTPRPGTKATSSEKPACQVLSLDAA
;
A
#
# COMPACT_ATOMS: atom_id res chain seq x y z
N MET A 1 -23.83 -12.75 -29.47
CA MET A 1 -23.12 -11.95 -28.45
C MET A 1 -23.46 -12.56 -27.12
N GLU A 2 -22.46 -12.95 -26.35
CA GLU A 2 -22.65 -13.48 -25.00
C GLU A 2 -22.59 -12.30 -24.02
N HIS A 3 -23.50 -12.26 -23.05
CA HIS A 3 -23.62 -11.17 -22.09
C HIS A 3 -23.45 -11.71 -20.67
N ASP A 4 -22.53 -11.11 -19.91
CA ASP A 4 -22.31 -11.44 -18.50
C ASP A 4 -23.20 -10.55 -17.61
N TYR A 5 -23.88 -11.18 -16.66
CA TYR A 5 -24.75 -10.50 -15.69
C TYR A 5 -24.15 -10.59 -14.28
N TYR A 6 -24.20 -9.50 -13.53
CA TYR A 6 -23.68 -9.41 -12.16
C TYR A 6 -24.78 -8.95 -11.20
N LEU A 7 -24.88 -9.61 -10.05
CA LEU A 7 -25.78 -9.23 -8.96
C LEU A 7 -24.98 -8.47 -7.88
N SER A 8 -25.55 -7.39 -7.36
CA SER A 8 -24.94 -6.58 -6.30
C SER A 8 -25.98 -6.13 -5.28
N ASN A 9 -25.57 -6.10 -4.01
CA ASN A 9 -26.31 -5.53 -2.89
C ASN A 9 -25.86 -4.10 -2.53
N ALA A 10 -25.08 -3.44 -3.40
CA ALA A 10 -24.62 -2.08 -3.16
C ALA A 10 -25.78 -1.07 -3.26
N SER A 11 -25.60 0.12 -2.64
CA SER A 11 -26.57 1.22 -2.72
C SER A 11 -26.93 1.56 -4.18
N PRO A 12 -28.19 1.89 -4.49
CA PRO A 12 -28.60 2.35 -5.83
C PRO A 12 -27.82 3.56 -6.34
N GLU A 13 -27.24 4.38 -5.44
CA GLU A 13 -26.43 5.55 -5.78
C GLU A 13 -24.99 5.18 -6.23
N THR A 14 -24.62 3.91 -6.15
CA THR A 14 -23.27 3.44 -6.50
C THR A 14 -23.02 3.64 -8.00
N PRO A 15 -21.94 4.33 -8.40
CA PRO A 15 -21.69 4.60 -9.81
C PRO A 15 -21.32 3.33 -10.58
N LEU A 16 -21.75 3.22 -11.84
CA LEU A 16 -21.49 2.05 -12.69
C LEU A 16 -20.00 1.71 -12.83
N LYS A 17 -19.14 2.74 -12.82
CA LYS A 17 -17.67 2.57 -12.83
C LYS A 17 -17.17 1.71 -11.68
N GLU A 18 -17.81 1.82 -10.52
CA GLU A 18 -17.44 1.05 -9.33
C GLU A 18 -17.82 -0.42 -9.50
N PHE A 19 -19.00 -0.72 -10.03
CA PHE A 19 -19.38 -2.10 -10.37
C PHE A 19 -18.41 -2.73 -11.36
N ALA A 20 -18.05 -2.00 -12.43
CA ALA A 20 -17.07 -2.48 -13.40
C ALA A 20 -15.69 -2.72 -12.77
N ARG A 21 -15.27 -1.86 -11.83
CA ARG A 21 -14.00 -2.01 -11.10
C ARG A 21 -14.01 -3.28 -10.25
N VAL A 22 -15.09 -3.53 -9.51
CA VAL A 22 -15.24 -4.72 -8.65
C VAL A 22 -15.33 -6.00 -9.49
N ALA A 23 -16.13 -6.00 -10.55
CA ALA A 23 -16.25 -7.14 -11.46
C ALA A 23 -14.88 -7.54 -12.03
N LYS A 24 -14.07 -6.55 -12.45
CA LYS A 24 -12.70 -6.80 -12.93
C LYS A 24 -11.72 -7.18 -11.81
N ALA A 25 -11.97 -6.77 -10.57
CA ALA A 25 -11.11 -7.11 -9.45
C ALA A 25 -11.16 -8.60 -9.09
N ALA A 26 -12.21 -9.34 -9.48
CA ALA A 26 -12.32 -10.78 -9.26
C ALA A 26 -11.11 -11.56 -9.81
N HIS A 27 -10.55 -11.14 -10.95
CA HIS A 27 -9.35 -11.77 -11.53
C HIS A 27 -8.13 -11.74 -10.60
N ARG A 28 -8.06 -10.77 -9.68
CA ARG A 28 -6.96 -10.67 -8.71
C ARG A 28 -6.94 -11.82 -7.71
N ILE A 29 -8.09 -12.45 -7.46
CA ILE A 29 -8.18 -13.62 -6.58
C ILE A 29 -7.52 -14.82 -7.25
N GLU A 30 -7.77 -15.03 -8.54
CA GLU A 30 -7.13 -16.08 -9.32
C GLU A 30 -5.61 -15.91 -9.37
N GLU A 31 -5.14 -14.69 -9.65
CA GLU A 31 -3.70 -14.39 -9.61
C GLU A 31 -3.09 -14.67 -8.22
N CYS A 32 -3.83 -14.34 -7.15
CA CYS A 32 -3.41 -14.60 -5.78
C CYS A 32 -3.27 -16.10 -5.49
N PHE A 33 -4.23 -16.92 -5.92
CA PHE A 33 -4.15 -18.38 -5.77
C PHE A 33 -3.03 -18.98 -6.62
N GLN A 34 -2.87 -18.54 -7.86
CA GLN A 34 -1.79 -19.02 -8.71
C GLN A 34 -0.43 -18.72 -8.10
N ARG A 35 -0.23 -17.48 -7.61
CA ARG A 35 0.96 -17.10 -6.86
C ARG A 35 1.15 -17.94 -5.60
N SER A 36 0.10 -18.17 -4.83
CA SER A 36 0.17 -18.97 -3.60
C SER A 36 0.65 -20.39 -3.87
N LYS A 37 0.19 -21.00 -4.97
CA LYS A 37 0.64 -22.34 -5.39
C LYS A 37 2.11 -22.32 -5.80
N SER A 38 2.53 -21.35 -6.61
CA SER A 38 3.89 -21.29 -7.14
C SER A 38 4.95 -20.82 -6.15
N GLU A 39 4.62 -19.90 -5.24
CA GLU A 39 5.60 -19.22 -4.38
C GLU A 39 5.50 -19.62 -2.90
N ALA A 40 4.32 -20.06 -2.43
CA ALA A 40 4.07 -20.39 -1.02
C ALA A 40 3.67 -21.86 -0.78
N GLY A 41 3.81 -22.70 -1.80
CA GLY A 41 3.58 -24.14 -1.73
C GLY A 41 2.14 -24.53 -1.40
N LEU A 42 1.15 -23.71 -1.75
CA LEU A 42 -0.27 -23.97 -1.43
C LEU A 42 -0.77 -25.33 -1.96
N ALA A 43 -0.15 -25.86 -3.01
CA ALA A 43 -0.48 -27.15 -3.60
C ALA A 43 0.42 -28.31 -3.10
N ASP A 44 1.43 -28.03 -2.29
CA ASP A 44 2.52 -28.97 -1.93
C ASP A 44 2.29 -29.63 -0.57
N TYR A 45 1.03 -30.02 -0.29
CA TYR A 45 0.66 -30.69 0.95
C TYR A 45 0.59 -32.21 0.78
N GLU A 46 1.41 -32.94 1.54
CA GLU A 46 1.55 -34.40 1.37
C GLU A 46 0.86 -35.22 2.48
N VAL A 47 0.53 -34.62 3.62
CA VAL A 47 0.02 -35.35 4.79
C VAL A 47 -1.50 -35.56 4.68
N ARG A 48 -2.07 -36.60 5.30
CA ARG A 48 -3.53 -36.89 5.26
C ARG A 48 -4.25 -36.59 6.58
N ASN A 49 -3.85 -35.52 7.26
CA ASN A 49 -4.50 -35.12 8.51
C ASN A 49 -5.21 -33.76 8.35
N TRP A 50 -6.43 -33.66 8.89
CA TRP A 50 -7.28 -32.46 8.73
C TRP A 50 -6.67 -31.19 9.33
N LYS A 51 -6.13 -31.29 10.55
CA LYS A 51 -5.55 -30.15 11.26
C LYS A 51 -4.31 -29.60 10.54
N GLY A 52 -3.46 -30.50 10.07
CA GLY A 52 -2.24 -30.22 9.32
C GLY A 52 -2.55 -29.61 7.96
N TRP A 53 -3.61 -30.07 7.30
CA TRP A 53 -4.09 -29.46 6.05
C TRP A 53 -4.51 -28.00 6.31
N HIS A 54 -5.29 -27.76 7.35
CA HIS A 54 -5.69 -26.40 7.74
C HIS A 54 -4.52 -25.50 8.11
N HIS A 55 -3.57 -26.00 8.90
CA HIS A 55 -2.37 -25.25 9.25
C HIS A 55 -1.55 -24.92 8.01
N HIS A 56 -1.34 -25.88 7.11
CA HIS A 56 -0.64 -25.67 5.85
C HIS A 56 -1.32 -24.60 5.01
N GLN A 57 -2.63 -24.72 4.76
CA GLN A 57 -3.39 -23.74 3.98
C GLN A 57 -3.31 -22.33 4.58
N THR A 58 -3.42 -22.21 5.90
CA THR A 58 -3.33 -20.93 6.61
C THR A 58 -1.93 -20.33 6.47
N LEU A 59 -0.89 -21.13 6.72
CA LEU A 59 0.50 -20.67 6.64
C LEU A 59 0.89 -20.26 5.21
N SER A 60 0.50 -21.03 4.19
CA SER A 60 0.74 -20.69 2.78
C SER A 60 0.04 -19.40 2.35
N LEU A 61 -1.19 -19.15 2.81
CA LEU A 61 -1.89 -17.89 2.54
C LEU A 61 -1.23 -16.69 3.24
N VAL A 62 -0.80 -16.86 4.50
CA VAL A 62 -0.06 -15.81 5.25
C VAL A 62 1.29 -15.51 4.58
N ALA A 63 2.02 -16.54 4.16
CA ALA A 63 3.27 -16.38 3.42
C ALA A 63 3.06 -15.64 2.10
N THR A 64 2.01 -15.98 1.34
CA THR A 64 1.65 -15.27 0.11
C THR A 64 1.34 -13.80 0.37
N TRP A 65 0.55 -13.51 1.42
CA TRP A 65 0.25 -12.14 1.82
C TRP A 65 1.54 -11.35 2.11
N PHE A 66 2.48 -11.95 2.84
CA PHE A 66 3.77 -11.33 3.14
C PHE A 66 4.56 -11.03 1.86
N ILE A 67 4.71 -12.00 0.96
CA ILE A 67 5.42 -11.82 -0.31
C ILE A 67 4.79 -10.71 -1.15
N VAL A 68 3.46 -10.68 -1.25
CA VAL A 68 2.74 -9.63 -2.00
C VAL A 68 2.95 -8.25 -1.35
N CYS A 69 3.01 -8.17 -0.02
CA CYS A 69 3.26 -6.91 0.68
C CYS A 69 4.69 -6.40 0.45
N GLU A 70 5.69 -7.27 0.55
CA GLU A 70 7.09 -6.94 0.30
C GLU A 70 7.33 -6.56 -1.17
N ALA A 71 6.74 -7.28 -2.12
CA ALA A 71 6.80 -6.92 -3.53
C ALA A 71 6.19 -5.53 -3.82
N ARG A 72 5.15 -5.12 -3.09
CA ARG A 72 4.58 -3.76 -3.21
C ARG A 72 5.46 -2.70 -2.57
N ARG A 73 6.18 -3.03 -1.48
CA ARG A 73 7.15 -2.14 -0.83
C ARG A 73 8.36 -1.89 -1.73
N GLY A 74 8.92 -2.93 -2.33
CA GLY A 74 10.06 -2.83 -3.25
C GLY A 74 9.77 -2.00 -4.50
N LYS A 75 8.53 -2.01 -4.99
CA LYS A 75 8.08 -1.17 -6.12
C LYS A 75 8.06 0.34 -5.83
N LYS A 76 8.18 0.78 -4.57
CA LYS A 76 8.24 2.19 -4.18
C LYS A 76 9.66 2.77 -4.06
N MET A 77 10.71 2.00 -4.37
CA MET A 77 12.05 2.57 -4.47
C MET A 77 12.15 3.43 -5.74
N ASP A 78 12.16 4.74 -5.56
CA ASP A 78 12.49 5.70 -6.60
C ASP A 78 13.97 5.49 -7.00
N PRO A 79 14.29 5.16 -8.28
CA PRO A 79 15.67 5.08 -8.75
C PRO A 79 16.38 6.45 -8.80
N GLY A 80 15.66 7.54 -8.53
CA GLY A 80 16.04 8.91 -8.83
C GLY A 80 16.99 9.58 -7.84
N HIS A 81 18.11 8.98 -7.47
CA HIS A 81 19.24 9.73 -6.87
C HIS A 81 20.63 9.19 -7.22
N TYR A 82 20.79 8.51 -8.37
CA TYR A 82 22.14 8.32 -8.92
C TYR A 82 22.56 9.57 -9.71
N HIS A 83 22.95 10.63 -9.00
CA HIS A 83 23.68 11.73 -9.64
C HIS A 83 25.16 11.33 -9.71
N PRO A 84 25.78 11.17 -10.89
CA PRO A 84 27.21 10.97 -10.96
C PRO A 84 27.88 12.19 -10.33
N SER A 85 28.72 11.99 -9.31
CA SER A 85 29.50 13.05 -8.69
C SER A 85 30.37 13.71 -9.77
N ASN A 86 30.00 14.93 -10.19
CA ASN A 86 30.75 15.69 -11.16
C ASN A 86 32.10 16.09 -10.53
N PRO A 87 33.25 15.62 -11.02
CA PRO A 87 34.53 15.82 -10.34
C PRO A 87 35.12 17.24 -10.57
N ARG A 88 34.34 18.19 -11.09
CA ARG A 88 34.83 19.50 -11.56
C ARG A 88 34.58 20.68 -10.62
N GLY A 89 34.32 20.43 -9.34
CA GLY A 89 34.02 21.47 -8.35
C GLY A 89 35.23 22.09 -7.63
N ASN A 90 36.47 21.80 -8.03
CA ASN A 90 37.64 22.35 -7.36
C ASN A 90 38.23 23.51 -8.16
N ARG A 91 37.82 24.75 -7.85
CA ARG A 91 38.60 25.94 -8.18
C ARG A 91 38.14 27.17 -7.38
N HIS A 92 39.11 27.68 -6.62
CA HIS A 92 39.20 29.00 -5.97
C HIS A 92 38.46 29.24 -4.66
N ASP A 93 39.15 28.79 -3.62
CA ASP A 93 39.21 29.47 -2.31
C ASP A 93 39.56 30.95 -2.49
N SER A 94 38.81 31.83 -1.83
CA SER A 94 39.12 33.26 -1.70
C SER A 94 38.60 33.72 -0.33
N PRO A 95 39.46 34.28 0.53
CA PRO A 95 39.15 34.44 1.94
C PRO A 95 38.29 35.69 2.14
N ARG A 96 36.99 35.52 2.36
CA ARG A 96 36.14 36.62 2.84
C ARG A 96 36.07 36.62 4.37
N ARG A 97 37.06 37.34 4.93
CA ARG A 97 36.99 38.26 6.08
C ARG A 97 35.74 38.14 6.96
N MET A 98 35.93 37.60 8.16
CA MET A 98 34.97 37.65 9.27
C MET A 98 34.42 39.08 9.46
N ARG A 99 33.09 39.22 9.44
CA ARG A 99 32.38 40.35 10.06
C ARG A 99 31.39 39.81 11.07
N LEU A 100 31.50 40.36 12.28
CA LEU A 100 30.72 40.03 13.47
C LEU A 100 29.23 40.46 13.33
N PRO A 101 28.32 39.83 14.08
CA PRO A 101 26.88 40.02 13.95
C PRO A 101 26.38 41.20 14.82
N PRO A 102 25.36 41.95 14.37
CA PRO A 102 24.55 42.74 15.29
C PRO A 102 23.28 41.99 15.72
N THR A 103 23.10 42.03 17.03
CA THR A 103 21.96 41.69 17.88
C THR A 103 20.63 42.30 17.40
N GLY A 104 19.53 41.52 17.48
CA GLY A 104 18.19 42.05 17.20
C GLY A 104 17.04 41.03 17.30
N THR A 105 16.57 40.81 18.54
CA THR A 105 15.20 40.51 19.04
C THR A 105 14.25 39.48 18.37
N PRO A 106 13.43 38.78 19.20
CA PRO A 106 12.61 37.63 18.77
C PRO A 106 11.23 38.05 18.23
N ARG A 107 10.67 37.25 17.29
CA ARG A 107 9.25 37.33 16.89
C ARG A 107 8.50 36.02 17.17
N PRO A 108 7.27 36.10 17.69
CA PRO A 108 6.54 34.99 18.28
C PRO A 108 5.75 34.16 17.25
N GLY A 109 5.46 32.93 17.65
CA GLY A 109 4.85 31.88 16.84
C GLY A 109 3.38 32.05 16.50
N THR A 110 2.92 31.16 15.63
CA THR A 110 1.50 30.93 15.35
C THR A 110 1.27 29.42 15.33
N LYS A 111 0.32 29.00 16.16
CA LYS A 111 -0.11 27.62 16.38
C LYS A 111 -0.95 27.17 15.19
N ALA A 112 -0.64 26.03 14.60
CA ALA A 112 -1.54 25.34 13.67
C ALA A 112 -2.55 24.54 14.48
N THR A 113 -3.83 24.87 14.27
CA THR A 113 -4.99 24.26 14.90
C THR A 113 -5.27 22.87 14.35
N SER A 114 -5.51 21.96 15.29
CA SER A 114 -6.28 20.72 15.15
C SER A 114 -7.52 20.88 14.27
N SER A 115 -7.79 19.91 13.39
CA SER A 115 -9.18 19.54 13.09
C SER A 115 -9.27 18.08 12.70
N GLU A 116 -10.27 17.45 13.30
CA GLU A 116 -10.45 16.04 13.58
C GLU A 116 -11.01 15.24 12.40
N LYS A 117 -10.77 13.93 12.47
CA LYS A 117 -11.48 12.89 11.71
C LYS A 117 -12.93 12.81 12.18
N PRO A 118 -13.90 12.46 11.31
CA PRO A 118 -15.08 11.75 11.76
C PRO A 118 -14.94 10.26 11.48
N ALA A 119 -15.14 9.47 12.53
CA ALA A 119 -15.41 8.05 12.47
C ALA A 119 -16.80 7.83 11.84
N CYS A 120 -16.90 6.91 10.88
CA CYS A 120 -18.17 6.43 10.38
C CYS A 120 -18.75 5.45 11.41
N GLN A 121 -19.90 5.82 11.96
CA GLN A 121 -20.63 5.06 12.97
C GLN A 121 -21.20 3.78 12.34
N VAL A 122 -21.05 2.69 13.09
CA VAL A 122 -21.68 1.38 12.84
C VAL A 122 -23.16 1.54 13.15
N LEU A 123 -24.03 1.36 12.14
CA LEU A 123 -25.47 1.26 12.36
C LEU A 123 -25.88 -0.20 12.46
N SER A 124 -26.57 -0.45 13.56
CA SER A 124 -27.10 -1.72 14.06
C SER A 124 -28.09 -2.35 13.08
N LEU A 125 -28.02 -3.68 12.99
CA LEU A 125 -29.05 -4.53 12.42
C LEU A 125 -30.24 -4.54 13.38
N ASP A 126 -31.41 -4.10 12.92
CA ASP A 126 -32.69 -4.45 13.52
C ASP A 126 -33.64 -5.00 12.44
N ALA A 127 -34.47 -5.91 12.91
CA ALA A 127 -35.21 -6.94 12.20
C ALA A 127 -36.17 -6.49 11.08
N ALA A 128 -36.30 -7.34 10.06
CA ALA A 128 -37.57 -7.86 9.53
C ALA A 128 -37.29 -9.02 8.57
#